data_AF-A0A1F9JYE5-F1
#
_entry.id   AF-A0A1F9JYE5-F1
#
_cell.length_a   1.000
_cell.length_b   1.000
_cell.length_c   1.000
_cell.angle_alpha   90.00
_cell.angle_beta   90.00
_cell.angle_gamma   90.00
#
_symmetry.space_group_name_H-M   'P 1'
#
loop_
_entity.id
_entity.type
_entity.pdbx_description
1 polymer ?
#
loop_
_entity_poly.entity_id
_entity_poly.type
_entity_poly.pdbx_seq_one_letter_code
_entity_poly.pdbx_strand_id
1 'polypeptide(L)'
;MTEHRYIWCRNCNEIHHVTPFDRAPGYRMNLGEETELPMDDRGAFMRRHSGHRLEGLQGVGERYFPEGQALDPMRVGYVEVTNGKESFVVRSFRNRIEDPLHFELLRGRLKAVGTTASIQENEIRKEMKHHYPWRPSERPDDEKIELFVRLFNEVVRGMDPRQIELCGYDDTASSVAYGVLSSAIVEKLMQECRNHFDQETLSGLRRFIDAHRDQDGVMTLRIVRRYAIEESGE
;
A
#
# COMPACT_ATOMS: atom_id res chain seq x y z
N MET A 1 16.03 -5.26 5.73
CA MET A 1 15.71 -5.05 4.30
C MET A 1 16.35 -6.17 3.52
N THR A 2 15.54 -7.01 2.88
CA THR A 2 16.03 -8.13 2.07
C THR A 2 16.50 -7.56 0.73
N GLU A 3 17.78 -7.71 0.40
CA GLU A 3 18.28 -7.30 -0.91
C GLU A 3 17.61 -8.16 -2.00
N HIS A 4 16.72 -7.54 -2.78
CA HIS A 4 16.13 -8.20 -3.95
C HIS A 4 17.21 -8.38 -5.01
N ARG A 5 17.50 -9.63 -5.37
CA ARG A 5 18.50 -9.98 -6.39
C ARG A 5 17.83 -10.81 -7.47
N TYR A 6 18.07 -10.44 -8.73
CA TYR A 6 17.53 -11.16 -9.87
C TYR A 6 18.63 -11.48 -10.88
N ILE A 7 18.38 -12.51 -11.69
CA ILE A 7 19.19 -12.87 -12.85
C ILE A 7 18.29 -12.73 -14.08
N TRP A 8 18.70 -11.90 -15.04
CA TRP A 8 17.98 -11.66 -16.28
C TRP A 8 18.72 -12.30 -17.45
N CYS A 9 18.03 -13.13 -18.22
CA CYS A 9 18.53 -13.68 -19.47
C CYS A 9 18.15 -12.76 -20.63
N ARG A 10 19.13 -12.11 -21.26
CA ARG A 10 18.87 -11.18 -22.38
C ARG A 10 18.43 -11.87 -23.67
N ASN A 11 18.73 -13.16 -23.81
CA ASN A 11 18.35 -13.93 -24.99
C ASN A 11 16.87 -14.32 -24.97
N CYS A 12 16.36 -14.70 -23.80
CA CYS A 12 14.98 -15.21 -23.64
C CYS A 12 14.03 -14.20 -22.99
N ASN A 13 14.57 -13.12 -22.42
CA ASN A 13 13.88 -12.18 -21.56
C ASN A 13 13.27 -12.82 -20.28
N GLU A 14 13.78 -14.00 -19.86
CA GLU A 14 13.39 -14.65 -18.61
C GLU A 14 14.14 -14.07 -17.41
N ILE A 15 13.48 -14.02 -16.25
CA ILE A 15 14.05 -13.53 -14.99
C ILE A 15 13.91 -14.60 -13.91
N HIS A 16 14.97 -14.79 -13.14
CA HIS A 16 14.97 -15.57 -11.89
C HIS A 16 15.15 -14.65 -10.70
N HIS A 17 14.27 -14.75 -9.70
CA HIS A 17 14.46 -14.09 -8.41
C HIS A 17 15.31 -14.98 -7.51
N VAL A 18 16.49 -14.49 -7.13
CA VAL A 18 17.43 -15.24 -6.28
C VAL A 18 16.98 -15.13 -4.83
N THR A 19 16.57 -16.25 -4.26
CA THR A 19 16.09 -16.31 -2.88
C THR A 19 16.92 -17.27 -2.03
N PRO A 20 16.90 -17.14 -0.70
CA PRO A 20 17.43 -18.18 0.19
C PRO A 20 16.74 -19.55 0.01
N PHE A 21 15.55 -19.56 -0.58
CA PHE A 21 14.74 -20.76 -0.81
C PHE A 21 15.00 -21.43 -2.15
N ASP A 22 15.96 -20.95 -2.96
CA ASP A 22 16.28 -21.57 -4.25
C ASP A 22 16.70 -23.05 -4.13
N ARG A 23 17.09 -23.49 -2.92
CA ARG A 23 17.42 -24.88 -2.57
C ARG A 23 16.48 -25.49 -1.52
N ALA A 24 15.38 -24.81 -1.21
CA ALA A 24 14.37 -25.35 -0.30
C ALA A 24 13.76 -26.60 -0.95
N PRO A 25 13.53 -27.67 -0.19
CA PRO A 25 12.98 -28.89 -0.75
C PRO A 25 11.54 -28.68 -1.23
N GLY A 26 11.19 -29.42 -2.29
CA GLY A 26 9.80 -29.62 -2.66
C GLY A 26 9.23 -30.81 -1.90
N TYR A 27 7.92 -30.85 -1.68
CA TYR A 27 7.26 -31.96 -1.00
C TYR A 27 6.25 -32.61 -1.93
N ARG A 28 6.22 -33.94 -1.94
CA ARG A 28 5.19 -34.72 -2.62
C ARG A 28 4.50 -35.60 -1.60
N MET A 29 3.17 -35.49 -1.57
CA MET A 29 2.33 -36.28 -0.68
C MET A 29 1.80 -37.50 -1.44
N ASN A 30 2.17 -38.70 -0.99
CA ASN A 30 1.73 -39.97 -1.58
C ASN A 30 1.08 -40.82 -0.49
N LEU A 31 -0.22 -41.09 -0.59
CA LEU A 31 -0.98 -41.96 0.34
C LEU A 31 -0.80 -41.60 1.84
N GLY A 32 -0.61 -40.32 2.15
CA GLY A 32 -0.40 -39.83 3.52
C GLY A 32 1.05 -39.80 3.99
N GLU A 33 1.99 -40.28 3.17
CA GLU A 33 3.42 -40.13 3.42
C GLU A 33 3.97 -38.92 2.66
N GLU A 34 4.76 -38.11 3.37
CA GLU A 34 5.46 -36.96 2.82
C GLU A 34 6.85 -37.38 2.35
N THR A 35 7.15 -37.15 1.06
CA THR A 35 8.48 -37.35 0.50
C THR A 35 9.11 -36.00 0.17
N GLU A 36 10.27 -35.74 0.77
CA GLU A 36 11.10 -34.58 0.47
C GLU A 36 11.84 -34.78 -0.86
N LEU A 37 11.80 -33.78 -1.73
CA LEU A 37 12.46 -33.76 -3.02
C LEU A 37 13.52 -32.65 -3.02
N PRO A 38 14.79 -32.97 -3.29
CA PRO A 38 15.82 -31.95 -3.40
C PRO A 38 15.54 -31.06 -4.62
N MET A 39 15.55 -29.74 -4.40
CA MET A 39 15.36 -28.73 -5.44
C MET A 39 16.60 -27.82 -5.54
N ASP A 40 16.82 -27.27 -6.73
CA ASP A 40 17.82 -26.23 -6.99
C ASP A 40 17.32 -25.37 -8.16
N ASP A 41 16.39 -24.47 -7.84
CA ASP A 41 15.67 -23.65 -8.83
C ASP A 41 16.63 -22.74 -9.58
N ARG A 42 17.57 -22.12 -8.86
CA ARG A 42 18.63 -21.32 -9.46
C ARG A 42 19.52 -22.18 -10.36
N GLY A 43 19.96 -23.34 -9.90
CA GLY A 43 20.77 -24.24 -10.73
C GLY A 43 20.03 -24.69 -11.99
N ALA A 44 18.73 -25.00 -11.87
CA ALA A 44 17.88 -25.35 -13.00
C ALA A 44 17.77 -24.20 -14.01
N PHE A 45 17.57 -22.97 -13.53
CA PHE A 45 17.58 -21.76 -14.36
C PHE A 45 18.92 -21.58 -15.08
N MET A 46 20.05 -21.68 -14.37
CA MET A 46 21.39 -21.52 -14.94
C MET A 46 21.71 -22.59 -16.00
N ARG A 47 21.30 -23.85 -15.78
CA ARG A 47 21.49 -24.94 -16.76
C ARG A 47 20.68 -24.70 -18.04
N ARG A 48 19.42 -24.28 -17.91
CA ARG A 48 18.52 -23.99 -19.04
C ARG A 48 19.05 -22.85 -19.91
N HIS A 49 19.70 -21.88 -19.29
CA HIS A 49 20.26 -20.69 -19.96
C HIS A 49 21.77 -20.78 -20.18
N SER A 50 22.32 -21.99 -20.22
CA SER A 50 23.73 -22.20 -20.53
C SER A 50 24.06 -21.63 -21.92
N GLY A 51 25.09 -20.80 -22.00
CA GLY A 51 25.47 -20.11 -23.23
C GLY A 51 24.67 -18.84 -23.57
N HIS A 52 23.67 -18.47 -22.75
CA HIS A 52 22.99 -17.19 -22.90
C HIS A 52 23.70 -16.06 -22.16
N ARG A 53 23.43 -14.82 -22.57
CA ARG A 53 23.90 -13.63 -21.87
C ARG A 53 23.03 -13.36 -20.65
N LEU A 54 23.59 -13.61 -19.47
CA LEU A 54 22.95 -13.37 -18.19
C LEU A 54 23.45 -12.06 -17.56
N GLU A 55 22.55 -11.24 -17.05
CA GLU A 55 22.87 -10.01 -16.31
C GLU A 55 22.26 -10.08 -14.90
N GLY A 56 23.01 -9.61 -13.91
CA GLY A 56 22.49 -9.47 -12.54
C GLY A 56 21.73 -8.17 -12.39
N LEU A 57 20.57 -8.23 -11.73
CA LEU A 57 19.79 -7.04 -11.36
C LEU A 57 19.68 -6.96 -9.84
N GLN A 58 19.82 -5.75 -9.31
CA GLN A 58 19.71 -5.46 -7.88
C GLN A 58 18.54 -4.51 -7.63
N GLY A 59 17.73 -4.81 -6.62
CA GLY A 59 16.63 -3.95 -6.18
C GLY A 59 17.13 -2.60 -5.66
N VAL A 60 16.48 -1.53 -6.09
CA VAL A 60 16.78 -0.17 -5.66
C VAL A 60 15.87 0.21 -4.49
N GLY A 61 16.34 -0.09 -3.28
CA GLY A 61 15.96 0.57 -2.03
C GLY A 61 14.49 0.50 -1.58
N GLU A 62 13.62 1.35 -2.11
CA GLU A 62 12.32 1.64 -1.46
C GLU A 62 11.12 1.63 -2.43
N ARG A 63 11.31 1.16 -3.65
CA ARG A 63 10.29 1.20 -4.70
C ARG A 63 9.67 -0.17 -4.93
N TYR A 64 9.14 -0.74 -3.85
CA TYR A 64 8.28 -1.92 -3.89
C TYR A 64 6.82 -1.48 -3.83
N PHE A 65 6.04 -1.81 -4.85
CA PHE A 65 4.61 -1.56 -4.86
C PHE A 65 3.87 -2.85 -5.15
N PRO A 66 3.12 -3.36 -4.18
CA PRO A 66 2.12 -4.37 -4.46
C PRO A 66 0.84 -3.68 -4.95
N GLU A 67 0.23 -4.28 -5.95
CA GLU A 67 -1.14 -4.05 -6.37
C GLU A 67 -1.97 -5.26 -5.92
N GLY A 68 -3.11 -4.98 -5.30
CA GLY A 68 -3.93 -5.99 -4.62
C GLY A 68 -3.70 -6.02 -3.12
N GLN A 69 -4.22 -7.06 -2.46
CA GLN A 69 -4.18 -7.12 -1.01
C GLN A 69 -2.85 -7.63 -0.47
N ALA A 70 -2.43 -7.16 0.70
CA ALA A 70 -1.12 -7.56 1.24
C ALA A 70 -1.03 -9.07 1.49
N LEU A 71 -2.14 -9.71 1.88
CA LEU A 71 -2.22 -11.15 2.12
C LEU A 71 -2.72 -11.96 0.92
N ASP A 72 -2.97 -11.31 -0.22
CA ASP A 72 -3.41 -12.01 -1.43
C ASP A 72 -2.21 -12.72 -2.09
N PRO A 73 -2.21 -14.06 -2.19
CA PRO A 73 -1.15 -14.80 -2.88
C PRO A 73 -1.08 -14.50 -4.38
N MET A 74 -2.15 -13.93 -4.96
CA MET A 74 -2.26 -13.51 -6.35
C MET A 74 -1.86 -12.04 -6.58
N ARG A 75 -1.44 -11.31 -5.54
CA ARG A 75 -1.04 -9.91 -5.65
C ARG A 75 0.06 -9.72 -6.71
N VAL A 76 -0.02 -8.63 -7.44
CA VAL A 76 1.02 -8.23 -8.39
C VAL A 76 2.02 -7.36 -7.65
N GLY A 77 3.31 -7.67 -7.76
CA GLY A 77 4.38 -6.89 -7.15
C GLY A 77 5.20 -6.16 -8.20
N TYR A 78 5.64 -4.95 -7.92
CA TYR A 78 6.57 -4.20 -8.75
C TYR A 78 7.78 -3.81 -7.91
N VAL A 79 8.99 -4.08 -8.41
CA VAL A 79 10.26 -3.70 -7.78
C VAL A 79 11.11 -2.96 -8.80
N GLU A 80 11.57 -1.76 -8.47
CA GLU A 80 12.59 -1.09 -9.28
C GLU A 80 13.94 -1.79 -9.08
N VAL A 81 14.61 -2.13 -10.19
CA VAL A 81 15.90 -2.82 -10.20
C VAL A 81 16.89 -2.11 -11.12
N THR A 82 18.17 -2.37 -10.95
CA THR A 82 19.23 -1.86 -11.83
C THR A 82 20.28 -2.92 -12.14
N ASN A 83 20.87 -2.86 -13.34
CA ASN A 83 22.09 -3.59 -13.69
C ASN A 83 23.37 -2.76 -13.48
N GLY A 84 23.26 -1.61 -12.78
CA GLY A 84 24.35 -0.65 -12.58
C GLY A 84 24.54 0.36 -13.72
N LYS A 85 23.82 0.21 -14.84
CA LYS A 85 23.84 1.15 -15.98
C LYS A 85 22.47 1.76 -16.23
N GLU A 86 21.44 0.94 -16.22
CA GLU A 86 20.06 1.28 -16.52
C GLU A 86 19.15 0.87 -15.35
N SER A 87 17.98 1.50 -15.27
CA SER A 87 16.91 1.14 -14.34
C SER A 87 15.80 0.43 -15.08
N PHE A 88 15.22 -0.56 -14.41
CA PHE A 88 14.10 -1.36 -14.87
C PHE A 88 13.09 -1.54 -13.74
N VAL A 89 11.92 -2.05 -14.08
CA VAL A 89 10.92 -2.51 -13.11
C VAL A 89 10.69 -4.00 -13.33
N VAL A 90 10.84 -4.81 -12.29
CA VAL A 90 10.44 -6.21 -12.31
C VAL A 90 9.01 -6.31 -11.80
N ARG A 91 8.11 -6.83 -12.64
CA ARG A 91 6.75 -7.19 -12.27
C ARG A 91 6.71 -8.65 -11.88
N SER A 92 6.20 -8.97 -10.69
CA SER A 92 5.96 -10.33 -10.21
C SER A 92 4.47 -10.62 -10.16
N PHE A 93 4.01 -11.72 -10.76
CA PHE A 93 2.59 -12.08 -10.81
C PHE A 93 2.39 -13.59 -10.95
N ARG A 94 1.17 -14.07 -10.71
CA ARG A 94 0.72 -15.44 -10.98
C ARG A 94 -0.60 -15.40 -11.72
N ASN A 95 -0.88 -16.40 -12.55
CA ASN A 95 -2.18 -16.51 -13.23
C ASN A 95 -3.17 -17.35 -12.41
N ARG A 96 -2.66 -18.35 -11.67
CA ARG A 96 -3.40 -19.19 -10.73
C ARG A 96 -2.62 -19.38 -9.44
N ILE A 97 -3.31 -19.78 -8.37
CA ILE A 97 -2.68 -20.00 -7.06
C ILE A 97 -1.67 -21.15 -7.08
N GLU A 98 -1.87 -22.13 -7.97
CA GLU A 98 -0.98 -23.28 -8.15
C GLU A 98 0.26 -22.94 -9.00
N ASP A 99 0.27 -21.82 -9.71
CA ASP A 99 1.35 -21.46 -10.60
C ASP A 99 2.55 -20.89 -9.82
N PRO A 100 3.80 -21.13 -10.28
CA PRO A 100 4.95 -20.42 -9.74
C PRO A 100 4.83 -18.92 -10.00
N LEU A 101 5.53 -18.12 -9.18
CA LEU A 101 5.60 -16.67 -9.41
C LEU A 101 6.36 -16.40 -10.72
N HIS A 102 5.72 -15.70 -11.66
CA HIS A 102 6.34 -15.24 -12.89
C HIS A 102 6.94 -13.85 -12.69
N PHE A 103 8.00 -13.57 -13.44
CA PHE A 103 8.72 -12.30 -13.40
C PHE A 103 8.87 -11.74 -14.81
N GLU A 104 8.52 -10.48 -14.99
CA GLU A 104 8.59 -9.75 -16.25
C GLU A 104 9.42 -8.48 -16.07
N LEU A 105 10.29 -8.18 -17.04
CA LEU A 105 11.13 -6.98 -17.04
C LEU A 105 10.44 -5.88 -17.85
N LEU A 106 10.12 -4.78 -17.20
CA LEU A 106 9.57 -3.58 -17.80
C LEU A 106 10.66 -2.52 -17.84
N ARG A 107 10.82 -1.84 -18.98
CA ARG A 107 11.78 -0.74 -19.12
C ARG A 107 11.25 0.48 -18.40
N GLY A 108 12.13 1.18 -17.68
CA GLY A 108 11.76 2.40 -17.00
C GLY A 108 11.85 2.32 -15.48
N ARG A 109 11.09 3.19 -14.81
CA ARG A 109 11.17 3.39 -13.36
C ARG A 109 9.78 3.51 -12.77
N LEU A 110 9.66 3.18 -11.49
CA LEU A 110 8.43 3.45 -10.75
C LEU A 110 8.38 4.94 -10.40
N LYS A 111 7.39 5.63 -10.95
CA LYS A 111 7.14 7.04 -10.71
C LYS A 111 5.87 7.22 -9.91
N ALA A 112 5.97 7.92 -8.78
CA ALA A 112 4.79 8.36 -8.06
C ALA A 112 4.01 9.36 -8.94
N VAL A 113 2.83 8.95 -9.40
CA VAL A 113 1.95 9.81 -10.22
C VAL A 113 1.04 10.67 -9.36
N GLY A 114 0.85 10.28 -8.10
CA GLY A 114 0.08 11.08 -7.17
C GLY A 114 0.01 10.47 -5.78
N THR A 115 -0.26 11.33 -4.82
CA THR A 115 -0.65 10.94 -3.47
C THR A 115 -1.90 11.72 -3.16
N THR A 116 -2.94 11.04 -2.69
CA THR A 116 -4.21 11.67 -2.32
C THR A 116 -4.48 11.40 -0.85
N ALA A 117 -4.93 12.42 -0.13
CA ALA A 117 -5.47 12.28 1.21
C ALA A 117 -7.01 12.32 1.14
N SER A 118 -7.67 11.46 1.90
CA SER A 118 -9.13 11.43 2.02
C SER A 118 -9.52 11.05 3.45
N ILE A 119 -10.70 11.47 3.87
CA ILE A 119 -11.27 11.08 5.18
C ILE A 119 -11.99 9.74 5.06
N GLN A 120 -12.22 9.08 6.20
CA GLN A 120 -12.95 7.81 6.28
C GLN A 120 -14.46 8.04 6.40
N GLU A 121 -15.07 8.66 5.39
CA GLU A 121 -16.42 9.24 5.51
C GLU A 121 -17.47 8.28 6.07
N ASN A 122 -17.52 7.04 5.58
CA ASN A 122 -18.51 6.06 6.02
C ASN A 122 -18.30 5.63 7.48
N GLU A 123 -17.05 5.45 7.90
CA GLU A 123 -16.72 5.09 9.27
C GLU A 123 -17.02 6.25 10.22
N ILE A 124 -16.69 7.49 9.83
CA ILE A 124 -17.05 8.69 10.59
C ILE A 124 -18.57 8.78 10.77
N ARG A 125 -19.35 8.63 9.69
CA ARG A 125 -20.83 8.64 9.76
C ARG A 125 -21.34 7.58 10.73
N LYS A 126 -20.87 6.34 10.58
CA LYS A 126 -21.29 5.20 11.39
C LYS A 126 -20.95 5.42 12.87
N GLU A 127 -19.73 5.87 13.15
CA GLU A 127 -19.25 6.14 14.50
C GLU A 127 -20.08 7.24 15.17
N MET A 128 -20.30 8.37 14.48
CA MET A 128 -21.12 9.47 14.98
C MET A 128 -22.58 9.05 15.21
N LYS A 129 -23.16 8.19 14.37
CA LYS A 129 -24.58 7.80 14.52
C LYS A 129 -24.83 6.75 15.60
N HIS A 130 -23.92 5.80 15.75
CA HIS A 130 -24.23 4.54 16.45
C HIS A 130 -23.31 4.21 17.62
N HIS A 131 -22.09 4.71 17.64
CA HIS A 131 -21.06 4.20 18.54
C HIS A 131 -20.53 5.27 19.51
N TYR A 132 -20.55 6.54 19.10
CA TYR A 132 -20.09 7.60 19.97
C TYR A 132 -21.13 8.01 21.04
N PRO A 133 -20.77 8.05 22.33
CA PRO A 133 -21.66 8.42 23.42
C PRO A 133 -21.85 9.94 23.52
N TRP A 134 -22.65 10.50 22.62
CA TRP A 134 -23.06 11.91 22.66
C TRP A 134 -23.87 12.22 23.93
N ARG A 135 -23.68 13.41 24.49
CA ARG A 135 -24.72 13.97 25.37
C ARG A 135 -25.92 14.38 24.52
N PRO A 136 -27.17 14.30 25.05
CA PRO A 136 -28.36 14.60 24.26
C PRO A 136 -28.35 15.97 23.57
N SER A 137 -27.79 17.00 24.22
CA SER A 137 -27.72 18.36 23.67
C SER A 137 -26.54 18.58 22.71
N GLU A 138 -25.53 17.70 22.73
CA GLU A 138 -24.35 17.78 21.86
C GLU A 138 -24.54 16.98 20.57
N ARG A 139 -25.54 16.08 20.52
CA ARG A 139 -25.69 15.11 19.43
C ARG A 139 -26.11 15.82 18.13
N PRO A 140 -25.28 15.78 17.07
CA PRO A 140 -25.70 16.26 15.77
C PRO A 140 -26.77 15.33 15.18
N ASP A 141 -27.76 15.93 14.52
CA ASP A 141 -28.68 15.20 13.64
C ASP A 141 -27.99 14.76 12.34
N ASP A 142 -28.71 14.02 11.50
CA ASP A 142 -28.18 13.46 10.27
C ASP A 142 -27.70 14.53 9.27
N GLU A 143 -28.39 15.68 9.16
CA GLU A 143 -27.99 16.77 8.28
C GLU A 143 -26.69 17.43 8.77
N LYS A 144 -26.59 17.64 10.09
CA LYS A 144 -25.40 18.13 10.77
C LYS A 144 -24.21 17.17 10.63
N ILE A 145 -24.43 15.85 10.66
CA ILE A 145 -23.39 14.85 10.43
C ILE A 145 -22.87 14.95 9.00
N GLU A 146 -23.74 15.01 7.99
CA GLU A 146 -23.30 15.17 6.60
C GLU A 146 -22.55 16.49 6.36
N LEU A 147 -23.00 17.57 7.00
CA LEU A 147 -22.29 18.85 6.96
C LEU A 147 -20.88 18.74 7.55
N PHE A 148 -20.73 18.10 8.71
CA PHE A 148 -19.41 17.89 9.33
C PHE A 148 -18.47 17.10 8.40
N VAL A 149 -18.96 15.99 7.83
CA VAL A 149 -18.18 15.15 6.90
C VAL A 149 -17.76 15.96 5.67
N ARG A 150 -18.66 16.78 5.12
CA ARG A 150 -18.36 17.65 3.98
C ARG A 150 -17.27 18.67 4.30
N LEU A 151 -17.41 19.41 5.41
CA LEU A 151 -16.42 20.41 5.86
C LEU A 151 -15.05 19.75 6.09
N PHE A 152 -15.02 18.56 6.69
CA PHE A 152 -13.77 17.85 6.90
C PHE A 152 -13.12 17.44 5.57
N ASN A 153 -13.90 16.96 4.60
CA ASN A 153 -13.39 16.63 3.27
C ASN A 153 -12.83 17.89 2.58
N GLU A 154 -13.51 19.03 2.64
CA GLU A 154 -13.03 20.31 2.10
C GLU A 154 -11.69 20.76 2.72
N VAL A 155 -11.57 20.64 4.04
CA VAL A 155 -10.32 20.95 4.75
C VAL A 155 -9.18 20.08 4.26
N VAL A 156 -9.40 18.76 4.14
CA VAL A 156 -8.39 17.78 3.71
C VAL A 156 -8.03 17.91 2.23
N ARG A 157 -8.98 18.24 1.35
CA ARG A 157 -8.71 18.48 -0.09
C ARG A 157 -7.73 19.62 -0.32
N GLY A 158 -7.68 20.61 0.59
CA GLY A 158 -6.76 21.73 0.51
C GLY A 158 -5.34 21.44 1.02
N MET A 159 -5.04 20.21 1.44
CA MET A 159 -3.73 19.85 2.00
C MET A 159 -2.81 19.23 0.96
N ASP A 160 -1.50 19.35 1.18
CA ASP A 160 -0.51 18.49 0.51
C ASP A 160 -0.40 17.15 1.26
N PRO A 161 -0.82 16.02 0.66
CA PRO A 161 -0.77 14.71 1.30
C PRO A 161 0.64 14.25 1.67
N ARG A 162 1.69 14.85 1.09
CA ARG A 162 3.09 14.51 1.36
C ARG A 162 3.60 15.09 2.68
N GLN A 163 2.91 16.09 3.22
CA GLN A 163 3.25 16.72 4.49
C GLN A 163 2.56 16.04 5.68
N ILE A 164 1.69 15.06 5.43
CA ILE A 164 0.97 14.33 6.48
C ILE A 164 1.89 13.24 7.03
N GLU A 165 2.12 13.28 8.34
CA GLU A 165 2.86 12.24 9.06
C GLU A 165 2.07 10.93 9.06
N LEU A 166 2.73 9.83 8.73
CA LEU A 166 2.11 8.50 8.71
C LEU A 166 2.07 7.90 10.11
N CYS A 167 0.93 7.29 10.47
CA CYS A 167 0.74 6.59 11.73
C CYS A 167 0.44 5.10 11.58
N GLY A 168 0.21 4.62 10.36
CA GLY A 168 -0.09 3.21 10.10
C GLY A 168 -0.16 2.87 8.62
N TYR A 169 -0.26 1.58 8.33
CA TYR A 169 -0.45 1.04 6.99
C TYR A 169 -1.68 0.14 6.97
N ASP A 170 -2.35 0.08 5.84
CA ASP A 170 -3.50 -0.81 5.67
C ASP A 170 -3.00 -2.25 5.46
N ASP A 171 -3.41 -3.14 6.35
CA ASP A 171 -3.05 -4.57 6.31
C ASP A 171 -3.67 -5.29 5.10
N THR A 172 -4.72 -4.71 4.51
CA THR A 172 -5.41 -5.26 3.34
C THR A 172 -5.00 -4.57 2.05
N ALA A 173 -4.44 -3.36 2.06
CA ALA A 173 -4.12 -2.62 0.83
C ALA A 173 -2.76 -1.92 0.94
N SER A 174 -1.74 -2.49 0.31
CA SER A 174 -0.36 -2.00 0.39
C SER A 174 -0.11 -0.59 -0.17
N SER A 175 -1.03 -0.06 -0.98
CA SER A 175 -0.96 1.31 -1.50
C SER A 175 -1.60 2.34 -0.58
N VAL A 176 -2.18 1.89 0.54
CA VAL A 176 -2.93 2.69 1.51
C VAL A 176 -2.13 2.77 2.80
N ALA A 177 -1.97 4.00 3.27
CA ALA A 177 -1.44 4.31 4.58
C ALA A 177 -2.41 5.20 5.34
N TYR A 178 -2.22 5.30 6.65
CA TYR A 178 -2.98 6.18 7.52
C TYR A 178 -2.08 7.29 8.03
N GLY A 179 -2.62 8.51 8.03
CA GLY A 179 -1.95 9.73 8.44
C GLY A 179 -2.57 10.34 9.69
N VAL A 180 -1.72 10.94 10.53
CA VAL A 180 -2.13 11.63 11.75
C VAL A 180 -2.96 12.86 11.41
N LEU A 181 -4.07 13.03 12.13
CA LEU A 181 -4.78 14.30 12.13
C LEU A 181 -4.09 15.27 13.09
N SER A 182 -3.21 16.11 12.56
CA SER A 182 -2.42 17.05 13.38
C SER A 182 -3.30 18.11 14.05
N SER A 183 -2.82 18.69 15.16
CA SER A 183 -3.61 19.70 15.88
C SER A 183 -3.90 20.93 15.03
N ALA A 184 -3.01 21.32 14.12
CA ALA A 184 -3.26 22.41 13.17
C ALA A 184 -4.45 22.12 12.25
N ILE A 185 -4.60 20.86 11.82
CA ILE A 185 -5.73 20.44 10.99
C ILE A 185 -7.03 20.46 11.81
N VAL A 186 -6.98 19.95 13.05
CA VAL A 186 -8.12 19.97 13.96
C VAL A 186 -8.61 21.40 14.19
N GLU A 187 -7.72 22.35 14.47
CA GLU A 187 -8.11 23.75 14.67
C GLU A 187 -8.71 24.36 13.40
N LYS A 188 -8.17 24.05 12.22
CA LYS A 188 -8.75 24.49 10.95
C LYS A 188 -10.16 23.93 10.74
N LEU A 189 -10.37 22.64 10.98
CA LEU A 189 -11.69 22.01 10.90
C LEU A 189 -12.68 22.63 11.89
N MET A 190 -12.27 22.81 13.15
CA MET A 190 -13.11 23.43 14.17
C MET A 190 -13.47 24.87 13.80
N GLN A 191 -12.56 25.60 13.16
CA GLN A 191 -12.84 26.95 12.68
C GLN A 191 -13.89 26.98 11.57
N GLU A 192 -13.86 26.03 10.63
CA GLU A 192 -14.92 25.91 9.61
C GLU A 192 -16.27 25.53 10.25
N CYS A 193 -16.28 24.60 11.21
CA CYS A 193 -17.50 24.22 11.92
C CYS A 193 -18.13 25.39 12.71
N ARG A 194 -17.33 26.34 13.23
CA ARG A 194 -17.88 27.46 14.03
C ARG A 194 -18.96 28.29 13.32
N ASN A 195 -18.94 28.31 11.98
CA ASN A 195 -19.91 29.06 11.18
C ASN A 195 -21.28 28.36 11.05
N HIS A 196 -21.37 27.09 11.45
CA HIS A 196 -22.51 26.23 11.15
C HIS A 196 -23.12 25.52 12.35
N PHE A 197 -22.40 25.43 13.47
CA PHE A 197 -22.81 24.67 14.64
C PHE A 197 -22.87 25.57 15.87
N ASP A 198 -23.82 25.28 16.77
CA ASP A 198 -23.90 25.90 18.09
C ASP A 198 -22.75 25.45 19.01
N GLN A 199 -22.52 26.18 20.10
CA GLN A 199 -21.38 25.94 21.00
C GLN A 199 -21.41 24.56 21.71
N GLU A 200 -22.61 24.04 22.00
CA GLU A 200 -22.74 22.72 22.62
C GLU A 200 -22.35 21.62 21.64
N THR A 201 -22.88 21.68 20.41
CA THR A 201 -22.52 20.75 19.34
C THR A 201 -21.03 20.84 19.00
N LEU A 202 -20.45 22.05 18.94
CA LEU A 202 -19.00 22.23 18.71
C LEU A 202 -18.14 21.57 19.79
N SER A 203 -18.56 21.68 21.06
CA SER A 203 -17.87 21.04 22.18
C SER A 203 -17.92 19.51 22.07
N GLY A 204 -19.08 18.97 21.64
CA GLY A 204 -19.25 17.56 21.33
C GLY A 204 -18.34 17.09 20.19
N LEU A 205 -18.31 17.83 19.07
CA LEU A 205 -17.47 17.54 17.91
C LEU A 205 -15.99 17.55 18.28
N ARG A 206 -15.53 18.52 19.08
CA ARG A 206 -14.14 18.56 19.53
C ARG A 206 -13.77 17.31 20.32
N ARG A 207 -14.62 16.90 21.27
CA ARG A 207 -14.41 15.66 22.03
C ARG A 207 -14.41 14.43 21.12
N PHE A 208 -15.31 14.39 20.13
CA PHE A 208 -15.35 13.30 19.16
C PHE A 208 -14.04 13.20 18.38
N ILE A 209 -13.53 14.34 17.88
CA ILE A 209 -12.26 14.39 17.15
C ILE A 209 -11.11 13.90 18.05
N ASP A 210 -10.99 14.45 19.25
CA ASP A 210 -9.90 14.11 20.16
C ASP A 210 -9.94 12.63 20.60
N ALA A 211 -11.12 12.02 20.68
CA ALA A 211 -11.26 10.59 21.01
C ALA A 211 -10.87 9.63 19.87
N HIS A 212 -10.85 10.08 18.61
CA HIS A 212 -10.67 9.20 17.44
C HIS A 212 -9.53 9.62 16.50
N ARG A 213 -8.73 10.62 16.88
CA ARG A 213 -7.62 11.12 16.05
C ARG A 213 -6.31 10.37 16.26
N ASP A 214 -6.23 9.55 17.30
CA ASP A 214 -5.07 8.72 17.58
C ASP A 214 -5.04 7.46 16.71
N GLN A 215 -3.97 6.68 16.82
CA GLN A 215 -3.67 5.52 15.97
C GLN A 215 -4.89 4.58 15.89
N ASP A 216 -5.29 4.25 14.66
CA ASP A 216 -6.45 3.43 14.27
C ASP A 216 -7.86 4.04 14.44
N GLY A 217 -7.97 5.29 14.86
CA GLY A 217 -9.27 5.95 14.97
C GLY A 217 -9.86 6.42 13.63
N VAL A 218 -11.19 6.56 13.57
CA VAL A 218 -11.93 6.97 12.36
C VAL A 218 -11.58 8.36 11.84
N MET A 219 -10.89 9.18 12.65
CA MET A 219 -10.44 10.52 12.27
C MET A 219 -9.04 10.55 11.66
N THR A 220 -8.36 9.40 11.55
CA THR A 220 -7.12 9.30 10.78
C THR A 220 -7.37 9.50 9.28
N LEU A 221 -6.39 10.07 8.59
CA LEU A 221 -6.48 10.40 7.17
C LEU A 221 -6.02 9.22 6.33
N ARG A 222 -6.84 8.79 5.38
CA ARG A 222 -6.47 7.73 4.45
C ARG A 222 -5.62 8.32 3.32
N ILE A 223 -4.37 7.89 3.24
CA ILE A 223 -3.38 8.32 2.25
C ILE A 223 -3.22 7.22 1.21
N VAL A 224 -3.55 7.51 -0.04
CA VAL A 224 -3.39 6.57 -1.16
C VAL A 224 -2.26 7.04 -2.05
N ARG A 225 -1.27 6.16 -2.26
CA ARG A 225 -0.17 6.41 -3.18
C ARG A 225 -0.41 5.68 -4.49
N ARG A 226 -0.32 6.40 -5.61
CA ARG A 226 -0.44 5.85 -6.95
C ARG A 226 0.89 5.93 -7.67
N TYR A 227 1.23 4.84 -8.35
CA TYR A 227 2.45 4.72 -9.14
C TYR A 227 2.08 4.40 -10.58
N ALA A 228 2.91 4.90 -11.49
CA ALA A 228 2.94 4.46 -12.87
C ALA A 228 4.38 4.07 -13.23
N ILE A 229 4.50 3.32 -14.31
CA ILE A 229 5.80 3.02 -14.90
C ILE A 229 6.10 4.13 -15.89
N GLU A 230 7.15 4.90 -15.63
CA GLU A 230 7.70 5.86 -16.58
C GLU A 230 8.68 5.12 -17.46
N GLU A 231 8.28 4.88 -18.71
CA GLU A 231 9.13 4.22 -19.71
C GLU A 231 10.34 5.12 -20.02
N SER A 232 11.54 4.53 -20.02
CA SER A 232 12.72 5.19 -20.57
C SER A 232 12.56 5.20 -22.09
N GLY A 233 12.47 6.39 -22.70
CA GLY A 233 12.42 6.53 -24.16
C GLY A 233 13.60 5.84 -24.85
N GLU A 234 13.35 5.32 -26.05
CA GLU A 234 14.34 4.66 -26.92
C GLU A 234 15.51 5.57 -27.31
#